data_AF-A0A3C0VE66-F1
#
_entry.id   AF-A0A3C0VE66-F1
#
_cell.length_a   1.000
_cell.length_b   1.000
_cell.length_c   1.000
_cell.angle_alpha   90.00
_cell.angle_beta   90.00
_cell.angle_gamma   90.00
#
_symmetry.space_group_name_H-M   'P 1'
#
loop_
_entity.id
_entity.type
_entity.pdbx_description
1 polymer ?
#
loop_
_entity_poly.entity_id
_entity_poly.type
_entity_poly.pdbx_seq_one_letter_code
_entity_poly.pdbx_strand_id
1 'polypeptide(L)' 'MAEAFDDVYRSALGLSDESKERLVERLVEHIESRIDPALQRAHLDTVRKRREEIRMGRVKAIDGEEALAKARRMLDR' A
#
# COMPACT_ATOMS: atom_id res chain seq x y z
N MET A 1 -3.72 23.84 14.63
CA MET A 1 -3.49 22.44 14.21
C MET A 1 -2.37 21.78 15.02
N ALA A 2 -1.24 22.45 15.30
CA ALA A 2 -0.16 21.90 16.14
C ALA A 2 -0.59 21.66 17.61
N GLU A 3 -1.30 22.62 18.23
CA GLU A 3 -1.79 22.47 19.62
C GLU A 3 -2.69 21.24 19.81
N ALA A 4 -3.54 20.93 18.82
CA ALA A 4 -4.41 19.75 18.85
C ALA A 4 -3.62 18.43 18.76
N PHE A 5 -2.46 18.43 18.08
CA PHE A 5 -1.61 17.24 18.00
C PHE A 5 -0.91 16.98 19.33
N ASP A 6 -0.36 18.02 19.96
CA ASP A 6 0.34 17.89 21.23
C ASP A 6 -0.58 17.44 22.37
N ASP A 7 -1.84 17.87 22.37
CA ASP A 7 -2.84 17.42 23.34
C ASP A 7 -3.20 15.94 23.15
N VAL A 8 -3.40 15.49 21.91
CA VAL A 8 -3.62 14.07 21.59
C VAL A 8 -2.40 13.22 21.99
N TYR A 9 -1.20 13.73 21.74
CA TYR A 9 0.04 13.06 22.14
C TYR A 9 0.13 12.89 23.67
N ARG A 10 -0.15 13.95 24.44
CA ARG A 10 -0.18 13.87 25.91
C ARG A 10 -1.25 12.90 26.41
N SER A 11 -2.44 12.92 25.81
CA SER A 11 -3.52 11.96 26.16
C SER A 11 -3.11 10.52 25.88
N ALA A 12 -2.42 10.25 24.76
CA ALA A 12 -1.93 8.92 24.42
C ALA A 12 -0.85 8.44 25.40
N LEU A 13 0.05 9.33 25.85
CA LEU A 13 1.07 9.00 26.86
C LEU A 13 0.47 8.69 28.23
N GLY A 14 -0.67 9.28 28.57
CA GLY A 14 -1.40 9.03 29.82
C GLY A 14 -2.15 7.70 29.89
N LEU A 15 -2.22 6.94 28.79
CA LEU A 15 -2.86 5.63 28.76
C LEU A 15 -2.04 4.57 29.53
N SER A 16 -2.70 3.49 29.96
CA SER A 16 -2.00 2.28 30.39
C SER A 16 -1.25 1.65 29.20
N ASP A 17 -0.22 0.86 29.46
CA ASP A 17 0.60 0.28 28.39
C ASP A 17 -0.24 -0.63 27.46
N GLU A 18 -1.14 -1.45 28.02
CA GLU A 18 -2.12 -2.24 27.24
C GLU A 18 -3.00 -1.36 26.33
N SER A 19 -3.43 -0.19 26.82
CA SER A 19 -4.25 0.73 26.02
C SER A 19 -3.44 1.44 24.95
N LYS A 20 -2.14 1.70 25.18
CA LYS A 20 -1.22 2.23 24.15
C LYS A 20 -1.01 1.22 23.03
N GLU A 21 -0.77 -0.04 23.36
CA GLU A 21 -0.61 -1.12 22.37
C GLU A 21 -1.84 -1.21 21.46
N ARG A 22 -3.04 -1.27 22.04
CA ARG A 22 -4.30 -1.28 21.29
C ARG A 22 -4.53 -0.03 20.45
N LEU A 23 -4.09 1.13 20.90
CA LEU A 23 -4.17 2.37 20.13
C LEU A 23 -3.24 2.31 18.91
N VAL A 24 -2.01 1.82 19.08
CA VAL A 24 -1.04 1.67 17.99
C VAL A 24 -1.57 0.71 16.92
N GLU A 25 -2.08 -0.46 17.31
CA GLU A 25 -2.65 -1.43 16.36
C GLU A 25 -3.74 -0.82 15.48
N ARG A 26 -4.68 -0.09 16.10
CA ARG A 26 -5.79 0.57 15.38
C ARG A 26 -5.31 1.68 14.45
N LEU A 27 -4.29 2.44 14.85
CA LEU A 27 -3.71 3.48 14.01
C LEU A 27 -2.99 2.88 12.80
N VAL A 28 -2.24 1.80 13.00
CA VAL A 28 -1.58 1.04 11.91
C VAL A 28 -2.64 0.50 10.95
N GLU A 29 -3.64 -0.21 11.45
CA GLU A 29 -4.75 -0.74 10.64
C GLU A 29 -5.45 0.36 9.84
N HIS A 30 -5.71 1.50 10.47
CA HIS A 30 -6.33 2.65 9.79
C HIS A 30 -5.44 3.19 8.67
N ILE A 31 -4.13 3.35 8.91
CA ILE A 31 -3.18 3.83 7.91
C ILE A 31 -3.08 2.83 6.75
N GLU A 32 -2.95 1.54 7.03
CA GLU A 32 -2.88 0.48 6.02
C GLU A 32 -4.17 0.37 5.18
N SER A 33 -5.33 0.65 5.80
CA SER A 33 -6.62 0.66 5.09
C SER A 33 -6.73 1.80 4.05
N ARG A 34 -5.88 2.82 4.16
CA ARG A 34 -5.86 3.94 3.22
C ARG A 34 -4.94 3.62 2.05
N ILE A 35 -5.55 3.29 0.93
CA ILE A 35 -4.87 3.26 -0.35
C ILE A 35 -4.48 4.70 -0.71
N ASP A 36 -3.17 4.97 -0.82
CA ASP A 36 -2.67 6.25 -1.33
C ASP A 36 -3.27 6.52 -2.73
N PRO A 37 -4.04 7.61 -2.91
CA PRO A 37 -4.65 7.93 -4.20
C PRO A 37 -3.63 8.08 -5.34
N ALA A 38 -2.41 8.53 -5.03
CA ALA A 38 -1.33 8.63 -6.02
C ALA A 38 -0.84 7.24 -6.44
N LEU A 39 -0.68 6.32 -5.48
CA LEU A 39 -0.34 4.92 -5.74
C LEU A 39 -1.44 4.23 -6.56
N GLN A 40 -2.72 4.46 -6.21
CA GLN A 40 -3.85 3.93 -6.96
C GLN A 40 -3.86 4.44 -8.41
N ARG A 41 -3.63 5.75 -8.61
CA ARG A 41 -3.54 6.34 -9.95
C ARG A 41 -2.39 5.72 -10.75
N ALA A 42 -1.20 5.63 -10.17
CA ALA A 42 -0.03 5.04 -10.81
C ALA A 42 -0.26 3.57 -11.22
N HIS A 43 -0.94 2.80 -10.37
CA HIS A 43 -1.34 1.43 -10.68
C HIS A 43 -2.31 1.38 -11.88
N LEU A 44 -3.37 2.20 -11.87
CA LEU A 44 -4.35 2.25 -12.96
C LEU A 44 -3.73 2.71 -14.29
N ASP A 45 -2.81 3.66 -14.26
CA ASP A 45 -2.10 4.14 -15.45
C ASP A 45 -1.23 3.03 -16.05
N THR A 46 -0.53 2.27 -15.20
CA THR A 46 0.25 1.11 -15.62
C THR A 46 -0.63 0.03 -16.26
N VAL A 47 -1.76 -0.31 -15.63
CA VAL A 47 -2.72 -1.29 -16.17
C VAL A 47 -3.25 -0.83 -17.53
N ARG A 48 -3.64 0.44 -17.65
CA ARG A 48 -4.16 1.01 -18.90
C ARG A 48 -3.12 0.96 -20.02
N LYS A 49 -1.88 1.37 -19.71
CA LYS A 49 -0.75 1.32 -20.65
C LYS A 49 -0.50 -0.10 -21.16
N ARG A 50 -0.37 -1.08 -20.25
CA ARG A 50 -0.10 -2.48 -20.60
C ARG A 50 -1.22 -3.09 -21.44
N ARG A 51 -2.47 -2.81 -21.09
CA ARG A 51 -3.64 -3.25 -21.87
C ARG A 51 -3.60 -2.71 -23.30
N GLU A 52 -3.22 -1.45 -23.47
CA GLU A 52 -3.13 -0.84 -24.78
C GLU A 52 -1.96 -1.41 -25.61
N GLU A 53 -0.81 -1.66 -24.99
CA GLU A 53 0.32 -2.32 -25.64
C GLU A 53 -0.06 -3.71 -26.16
N ILE A 54 -0.84 -4.49 -25.39
CA ILE A 54 -1.36 -5.79 -25.81
C ILE A 54 -2.34 -5.64 -27.00
N ARG A 55 -3.29 -4.71 -26.90
CA ARG A 55 -4.30 -4.47 -27.96
C ARG A 55 -3.68 -4.03 -29.28
N MET A 56 -2.64 -3.19 -29.21
CA MET A 56 -1.88 -2.73 -30.37
C MET A 56 -0.89 -3.79 -30.89
N GLY A 57 -0.78 -4.95 -30.26
CA GLY A 57 0.19 -5.99 -30.64
C GLY A 57 1.65 -5.61 -30.39
N ARG A 58 1.90 -4.56 -29.60
CA ARG A 58 3.26 -4.09 -29.26
C ARG A 58 3.98 -5.04 -28.31
N VAL A 59 3.21 -5.81 -27.52
CA VAL A 59 3.73 -6.82 -26.59
C VAL A 59 2.89 -8.09 -26.67
N LYS A 60 3.52 -9.24 -26.42
CA LYS A 60 2.84 -10.53 -26.29
C LYS A 60 2.56 -10.82 -24.82
N ALA A 61 1.30 -11.10 -24.49
CA ALA A 61 0.94 -11.55 -23.17
C ALA A 61 1.48 -12.97 -22.90
N ILE A 62 1.81 -13.23 -21.64
CA ILE A 62 2.13 -14.56 -21.11
C ILE A 62 1.13 -14.91 -20.01
N ASP A 63 1.11 -16.18 -19.61
CA ASP A 63 0.29 -16.61 -18.49
C ASP A 63 0.67 -15.91 -17.17
N GLY A 64 -0.33 -15.61 -16.34
CA GLY A 64 -0.15 -14.87 -15.10
C GLY A 64 0.68 -15.62 -14.06
N GLU A 65 0.48 -16.93 -13.93
CA GLU A 65 1.25 -17.76 -13.01
C GLU A 65 2.70 -17.86 -13.47
N GLU A 66 2.93 -17.99 -14.78
CA GLU A 66 4.27 -17.98 -15.37
C GLU A 66 4.99 -16.65 -15.09
N ALA A 67 4.30 -15.52 -15.26
CA ALA A 67 4.85 -14.19 -14.99
C ALA A 67 5.27 -14.04 -13.52
N LEU A 68 4.40 -14.44 -12.59
CA LEU A 68 4.68 -14.37 -11.14
C LEU A 68 5.82 -15.30 -10.73
N ALA A 69 5.85 -16.52 -11.26
CA ALA A 69 6.94 -17.47 -10.99
C ALA A 69 8.29 -16.98 -11.50
N LYS A 70 8.32 -16.26 -12.63
CA LYS A 70 9.55 -15.58 -13.11
C LYS A 70 9.95 -14.44 -12.19
N ALA A 71 9.01 -13.58 -11.79
CA ALA A 71 9.29 -12.45 -10.91
C ALA A 71 9.87 -12.90 -9.55
N ARG A 72 9.29 -13.93 -8.91
CA ARG A 72 9.78 -14.46 -7.63
C ARG A 72 11.22 -14.97 -7.73
N ARG A 73 11.54 -15.75 -8.78
CA ARG A 73 12.91 -16.22 -9.04
C ARG A 73 13.93 -15.09 -9.21
N MET A 74 13.50 -13.88 -9.58
CA MET A 74 14.39 -12.72 -9.69
C MET A 74 14.66 -12.05 -8.34
N LEU A 75 13.76 -12.21 -7.37
CA LEU A 75 13.86 -11.66 -6.01
C LEU A 75 14.67 -12.57 -5.08
N ASP A 76 14.64 -13.89 -5.30
CA ASP A 76 15.37 -14.88 -4.51
C ASP A 76 16.89 -14.93 -4.83
N ARG A 77 17.50 -13.78 -5.19
CA ARG A 77 18.93 -13.63 -5.49
C ARG A 77 19.67 -12.87 -4.40
#